data_AF-B6BND3-F1
#
_entry.id   AF-B6BND3-F1
#
_cell.length_a   1.000
_cell.length_b   1.000
_cell.length_c   1.000
_cell.angle_alpha   90.00
_cell.angle_beta   90.00
_cell.angle_gamma   90.00
#
_symmetry.space_group_name_H-M   'P 1'
#
loop_
_entity.id
_entity.type
_entity.pdbx_description
1 polymer ?
#
loop_
_entity_poly.entity_id
_entity_poly.type
_entity_poly.pdbx_seq_one_letter_code
_entity_poly.pdbx_strand_id
1 'polypeptide(L)'
;MLNNREISDRFEVQINTLYNWQKSKPKLYAYLQHADYNKERNKEINILLEYYAKSINKNFNVEEIHYIINSDINPHTIEEIDDLHKIFITLEAKNLSIKSDFLLKIYDKFHTMNIIEKYIFYKRVYKIRDKENSYSKDKIELYFKEYILN
;
A
#
# COMPACT_ATOMS: atom_id res chain seq x y z
N MET A 1 24.80 -1.76 -9.16
CA MET A 1 24.62 -0.45 -9.81
C MET A 1 24.82 -0.65 -11.30
N LEU A 2 24.00 0.04 -12.11
CA LEU A 2 24.11 -0.05 -13.56
C LEU A 2 25.31 0.73 -14.05
N ASN A 3 26.04 0.15 -15.00
CA ASN A 3 27.11 0.80 -15.74
C ASN A 3 26.53 1.57 -16.96
N ASN A 4 27.37 2.37 -17.64
CA ASN A 4 26.90 3.21 -18.75
C ASN A 4 26.28 2.44 -19.93
N ARG A 5 26.70 1.20 -20.18
CA ARG A 5 26.08 0.36 -21.22
C ARG A 5 24.68 -0.08 -20.78
N GLU A 6 24.56 -0.59 -19.57
CA GLU A 6 23.29 -1.03 -19.00
C GLU A 6 22.26 0.11 -18.88
N ILE A 7 22.71 1.32 -18.54
CA ILE A 7 21.87 2.52 -18.54
C ILE A 7 21.47 2.90 -19.96
N SER A 8 22.41 2.88 -20.91
CA SER A 8 22.16 3.20 -22.32
C SER A 8 21.12 2.27 -22.93
N ASP A 9 21.26 0.97 -22.72
CA ASP A 9 20.38 -0.05 -23.29
C ASP A 9 18.97 0.02 -22.70
N ARG A 10 18.83 0.42 -21.42
CA ARG A 10 17.53 0.45 -20.74
C ARG A 10 16.76 1.75 -20.92
N PHE A 11 17.45 2.88 -20.85
CA PHE A 11 16.83 4.20 -20.87
C PHE A 11 16.98 4.90 -22.22
N GLU A 12 17.54 4.18 -23.22
CA GLU A 12 17.77 4.67 -24.58
C GLU A 12 18.59 5.96 -24.62
N VAL A 13 19.51 6.12 -23.64
CA VAL A 13 20.39 7.28 -23.53
C VAL A 13 21.74 6.97 -24.14
N GLN A 14 22.19 7.79 -25.08
CA GLN A 14 23.51 7.62 -25.69
C GLN A 14 24.64 7.61 -24.64
N ILE A 15 25.58 6.67 -24.77
CA ILE A 15 26.71 6.48 -23.85
C ILE A 15 27.52 7.78 -23.63
N ASN A 16 27.75 8.56 -24.68
CA ASN A 16 28.49 9.83 -24.59
C ASN A 16 27.77 10.86 -23.71
N THR A 17 26.43 10.89 -23.77
CA THR A 17 25.59 11.73 -22.92
C THR A 17 25.74 11.32 -21.46
N LEU A 18 25.82 10.01 -21.15
CA LEU A 18 26.02 9.50 -19.79
C LEU A 18 27.38 9.91 -19.21
N TYR A 19 28.46 9.83 -20.00
CA TYR A 19 29.78 10.34 -19.57
C TYR A 19 29.76 11.85 -19.29
N ASN A 20 29.05 12.63 -20.10
CA ASN A 20 28.87 14.05 -19.85
C ASN A 20 28.04 14.32 -18.58
N TRP A 21 27.00 13.52 -18.33
CA TRP A 21 26.12 13.68 -17.16
C TRP A 21 26.76 13.31 -15.84
N GLN A 22 27.81 12.49 -15.82
CA GLN A 22 28.64 12.27 -14.63
C GLN A 22 29.14 13.60 -14.01
N LYS A 23 29.48 14.58 -14.86
CA LYS A 23 30.01 15.88 -14.44
C LYS A 23 28.94 16.97 -14.42
N SER A 24 28.12 17.03 -15.48
CA SER A 24 27.15 18.11 -15.68
C SER A 24 25.82 17.91 -14.94
N LYS A 25 25.42 16.66 -14.66
CA LYS A 25 24.16 16.30 -13.99
C LYS A 25 24.34 15.11 -13.03
N PRO A 26 25.23 15.21 -12.03
CA PRO A 26 25.65 14.06 -11.20
C PRO A 26 24.50 13.39 -10.45
N LYS A 27 23.50 14.16 -9.99
CA LYS A 27 22.32 13.61 -9.29
C LYS A 27 21.46 12.73 -10.21
N LEU A 28 21.21 13.18 -11.43
CA LEU A 28 20.45 12.41 -12.42
C LEU A 28 21.21 11.15 -12.84
N TYR A 29 22.52 11.29 -13.04
CA TYR A 29 23.38 10.16 -13.35
C TYR A 29 23.37 9.10 -12.23
N ALA A 30 23.53 9.51 -10.97
CA ALA A 30 23.45 8.61 -9.82
C ALA A 30 22.08 7.92 -9.72
N TYR A 31 20.99 8.65 -9.95
CA TYR A 31 19.65 8.07 -9.99
C TYR A 31 19.54 6.93 -11.02
N LEU A 32 20.04 7.14 -12.24
CA LEU A 32 20.04 6.13 -13.29
C LEU A 32 20.91 4.91 -12.92
N GLN A 33 22.06 5.12 -12.27
CA GLN A 33 22.91 4.02 -11.78
C GLN A 33 22.23 3.14 -10.72
N HIS A 34 21.29 3.69 -9.95
CA HIS A 34 20.58 2.99 -8.88
C HIS A 34 19.15 2.54 -9.25
N ALA A 35 18.74 2.71 -10.51
CA ALA A 35 17.38 2.41 -10.93
C ALA A 35 16.96 0.95 -10.66
N ASP A 36 17.86 -0.03 -10.84
CA ASP A 36 17.58 -1.43 -10.51
C ASP A 36 17.67 -1.74 -9.02
N TYR A 37 18.63 -1.14 -8.32
CA TYR A 37 18.80 -1.41 -6.89
C TYR A 37 17.53 -1.05 -6.11
N ASN A 38 16.90 0.08 -6.46
CA ASN A 38 15.61 0.47 -5.87
C ASN A 38 14.50 -0.51 -6.25
N LYS A 39 14.49 -1.03 -7.48
CA LYS A 39 13.48 -1.99 -7.96
C LYS A 39 13.62 -3.36 -7.28
N GLU A 40 14.83 -3.88 -7.17
CA GLU A 40 15.14 -5.16 -6.52
C GLU A 40 14.83 -5.10 -5.03
N ARG A 41 15.29 -4.05 -4.34
CA ARG A 41 14.97 -3.84 -2.92
C ARG A 41 13.47 -3.72 -2.67
N ASN A 42 12.75 -2.99 -3.53
CA ASN A 42 11.28 -2.92 -3.44
C ASN A 42 10.63 -4.28 -3.68
N LYS A 43 11.16 -5.11 -4.58
CA LYS A 43 10.68 -6.48 -4.81
C LYS A 43 10.88 -7.35 -3.56
N GLU A 44 12.05 -7.30 -2.94
CA GLU A 44 12.33 -8.03 -1.70
C GLU A 44 11.40 -7.61 -0.56
N ILE A 45 11.22 -6.30 -0.37
CA ILE A 45 10.27 -5.76 0.64
C ILE A 45 8.86 -6.25 0.36
N ASN A 46 8.41 -6.22 -0.90
CA ASN A 46 7.08 -6.73 -1.26
C ASN A 46 6.94 -8.22 -0.95
N ILE A 47 7.96 -9.04 -1.24
CA ILE A 47 7.95 -10.47 -0.89
C ILE A 47 7.86 -10.67 0.61
N LEU A 48 8.62 -9.91 1.40
CA LEU A 48 8.58 -9.96 2.87
C LEU A 48 7.19 -9.61 3.40
N LEU A 49 6.57 -8.56 2.88
CA LEU A 49 5.21 -8.15 3.26
C LEU A 49 4.17 -9.21 2.92
N GLU A 50 4.27 -9.86 1.75
CA GLU A 50 3.38 -10.98 1.38
C GLU A 50 3.59 -12.20 2.29
N TYR A 51 4.83 -12.44 2.73
CA TYR A 51 5.11 -13.51 3.68
C TYR A 51 4.50 -13.20 5.05
N TYR A 52 4.67 -11.97 5.54
CA TYR A 52 4.07 -11.50 6.78
C TYR A 52 2.54 -11.52 6.72
N ALA A 53 1.94 -11.16 5.58
CA ALA A 53 0.49 -11.15 5.39
C ALA A 53 -0.16 -12.48 5.77
N LYS A 54 0.51 -13.61 5.52
CA LYS A 54 0.01 -14.95 5.85
C LYS A 54 -0.09 -15.24 7.35
N SER A 55 0.64 -14.50 8.19
CA SER A 55 0.54 -14.59 9.65
C SER A 55 -0.55 -13.71 10.25
N ILE A 56 -1.15 -12.83 9.43
CA ILE A 56 -2.24 -11.97 9.86
C ILE A 56 -3.45 -12.86 10.12
N ASN A 57 -4.05 -12.65 11.28
CA ASN A 57 -5.29 -13.28 11.67
C ASN A 57 -6.17 -12.21 12.33
N LYS A 58 -7.03 -11.59 11.51
CA LYS A 58 -8.02 -10.61 11.96
C LYS A 58 -9.41 -11.16 11.66
N ASN A 59 -10.40 -10.56 12.30
CA ASN A 59 -11.78 -11.03 12.33
C ASN A 59 -12.74 -10.07 11.61
N PHE A 60 -12.32 -9.50 10.48
CA PHE A 60 -13.21 -8.70 9.66
C PHE A 60 -14.28 -9.58 8.99
N ASN A 61 -15.46 -9.01 8.77
CA ASN A 61 -16.43 -9.57 7.82
C ASN A 61 -16.36 -8.81 6.49
N VAL A 62 -17.00 -9.37 5.46
CA VAL A 62 -16.94 -8.81 4.11
C VAL A 62 -17.64 -7.45 4.05
N GLU A 63 -18.73 -7.28 4.81
CA GLU A 63 -19.49 -6.04 4.86
C GLU A 63 -18.69 -4.87 5.43
N GLU A 64 -17.86 -5.12 6.46
CA GLU A 64 -16.92 -4.16 7.05
C GLU A 64 -15.86 -3.75 6.04
N ILE A 65 -15.23 -4.71 5.35
CA ILE A 65 -14.21 -4.42 4.35
C ILE A 65 -14.82 -3.67 3.17
N HIS A 66 -16.00 -4.09 2.71
CA HIS A 66 -16.75 -3.39 1.68
C HIS A 66 -17.07 -1.95 2.11
N TYR A 67 -17.46 -1.72 3.36
CA TYR A 67 -17.66 -0.38 3.90
C TYR A 67 -16.38 0.45 3.85
N ILE A 68 -15.27 -0.11 4.32
CA ILE A 68 -13.98 0.59 4.32
C ILE A 68 -13.54 0.93 2.91
N ILE A 69 -13.65 0.00 1.96
CA ILE A 69 -13.30 0.25 0.54
C ILE A 69 -14.09 1.43 -0.02
N ASN A 70 -15.36 1.60 0.37
CA ASN A 70 -16.21 2.69 -0.09
C ASN A 70 -16.16 3.95 0.80
N SER A 71 -15.35 3.96 1.87
CA SER A 71 -15.18 5.12 2.76
C SER A 71 -14.17 6.14 2.19
N ASP A 72 -14.20 7.37 2.72
CA ASP A 72 -13.28 8.44 2.32
C ASP A 72 -11.88 8.34 2.97
N ILE A 73 -11.56 7.25 3.69
CA ILE A 73 -10.24 7.04 4.28
C ILE A 73 -9.16 7.11 3.21
N ASN A 74 -8.20 8.02 3.33
CA ASN A 74 -7.07 8.11 2.40
C ASN A 74 -5.77 8.59 3.07
N PRO A 75 -5.09 7.75 3.88
CA PRO A 75 -3.78 8.06 4.42
C PRO A 75 -2.69 8.13 3.33
N HIS A 76 -1.81 9.12 3.43
CA HIS A 76 -0.68 9.41 2.55
C HIS A 76 0.68 9.18 3.21
N THR A 77 0.72 9.14 4.55
CA THR A 77 1.96 8.95 5.33
C THR A 77 1.92 7.68 6.18
N ILE A 78 3.09 7.24 6.65
CA ILE A 78 3.19 6.06 7.54
C ILE A 78 2.53 6.35 8.88
N GLU A 79 2.65 7.58 9.37
CA GLU A 79 2.02 8.06 10.59
C GLU A 79 0.49 8.01 10.48
N GLU A 80 -0.06 8.46 9.35
CA GLU A 80 -1.49 8.36 9.07
C GLU A 80 -1.96 6.90 8.95
N ILE A 81 -1.13 6.01 8.40
CA ILE A 81 -1.42 4.57 8.37
C ILE A 81 -1.44 4.01 9.78
N ASP A 82 -0.56 4.43 10.69
CA ASP A 82 -0.62 3.96 12.08
C ASP A 82 -1.86 4.51 12.82
N ASP A 83 -2.23 5.75 12.53
CA ASP A 83 -3.43 6.41 13.06
C ASP A 83 -4.73 6.08 12.30
N LEU A 84 -4.74 5.03 11.47
CA LEU A 84 -5.87 4.65 10.61
C LEU A 84 -7.22 4.57 11.37
N HIS A 85 -7.21 4.01 12.59
CA HIS A 85 -8.37 3.93 13.47
C HIS A 85 -8.94 5.31 13.82
N LYS A 86 -8.09 6.28 14.16
CA LYS A 86 -8.51 7.66 14.46
C LYS A 86 -9.05 8.37 13.21
N ILE A 87 -8.37 8.20 12.07
CA ILE A 87 -8.82 8.76 10.79
C ILE A 87 -10.21 8.23 10.45
N PHE A 88 -10.39 6.91 10.54
CA PHE A 88 -11.66 6.25 10.27
C PHE A 88 -12.79 6.83 11.12
N ILE A 89 -12.64 6.83 12.45
CA ILE A 89 -13.73 7.25 13.33
C ILE A 89 -14.04 8.75 13.20
N THR A 90 -13.03 9.56 12.87
CA THR A 90 -13.22 11.00 12.62
C THR A 90 -14.06 11.24 11.36
N LEU A 91 -13.79 10.51 10.27
CA LEU A 91 -14.56 10.59 9.03
C LEU A 91 -16.00 10.10 9.23
N GLU A 92 -16.18 9.08 10.06
CA GLU A 92 -17.46 8.43 10.30
C GLU A 92 -18.25 9.03 11.47
N ALA A 93 -17.77 10.10 12.09
CA ALA A 93 -18.37 10.70 13.29
C ALA A 93 -19.86 11.04 13.10
N LYS A 94 -20.25 11.51 11.91
CA LYS A 94 -21.65 11.81 11.54
C LYS A 94 -22.56 10.57 11.49
N ASN A 95 -22.00 9.39 11.28
CA ASN A 95 -22.71 8.12 11.14
C ASN A 95 -22.77 7.33 12.45
N LEU A 96 -22.06 7.76 13.49
CA LEU A 96 -22.01 7.09 14.79
C LEU A 96 -23.38 6.97 15.46
N SER A 97 -24.26 7.96 15.32
CA SER A 97 -25.61 7.92 15.90
C SER A 97 -26.51 6.84 15.27
N ILE A 98 -26.15 6.34 14.08
CA ILE A 98 -26.97 5.41 13.29
C ILE A 98 -26.35 4.00 13.28
N LYS A 99 -25.01 3.91 13.23
CA LYS A 99 -24.27 2.67 13.02
C LYS A 99 -23.16 2.46 14.06
N SER A 100 -23.32 2.97 15.28
CA SER A 100 -22.31 2.97 16.35
C SER A 100 -21.57 1.63 16.46
N ASP A 101 -22.32 0.54 16.65
CA ASP A 101 -21.74 -0.77 16.95
C ASP A 101 -20.94 -1.32 15.77
N PHE A 102 -21.39 -1.07 14.54
CA PHE A 102 -20.69 -1.49 13.34
C PHE A 102 -19.38 -0.70 13.16
N LEU A 103 -19.44 0.63 13.33
CA LEU A 103 -18.28 1.51 13.19
C LEU A 103 -17.25 1.26 14.29
N LEU A 104 -17.68 1.09 15.54
CA LEU A 104 -16.80 0.83 16.67
C LEU A 104 -16.08 -0.52 16.54
N LYS A 105 -16.75 -1.56 15.99
CA LYS A 105 -16.08 -2.83 15.68
C LYS A 105 -14.95 -2.68 14.66
N ILE A 106 -15.16 -1.88 13.61
CA ILE A 106 -14.11 -1.59 12.63
C ILE A 106 -12.96 -0.82 13.29
N TYR A 107 -13.30 0.19 14.10
CA TYR A 107 -12.32 0.98 14.85
C TYR A 107 -11.45 0.10 15.74
N ASP A 108 -12.03 -0.80 16.54
CA ASP A 108 -11.30 -1.69 17.44
C ASP A 108 -10.35 -2.62 16.67
N LYS A 109 -10.81 -3.15 15.53
CA LYS A 109 -9.98 -3.99 14.66
C LYS A 109 -8.78 -3.22 14.11
N PHE A 110 -8.97 -1.98 13.65
CA PHE A 110 -7.84 -1.15 13.25
C PHE A 110 -6.93 -0.78 14.42
N HIS A 111 -7.49 -0.50 15.61
CA HIS A 111 -6.71 -0.13 16.77
C HIS A 111 -5.79 -1.28 17.24
N THR A 112 -6.27 -2.51 17.18
CA THR A 112 -5.49 -3.73 17.53
C THR A 112 -4.51 -4.17 16.45
N MET A 113 -4.56 -3.58 15.25
CA MET A 113 -3.58 -3.87 14.21
C MET A 113 -2.28 -3.12 14.47
N ASN A 114 -1.15 -3.77 14.18
CA ASN A 114 0.13 -3.06 14.11
C ASN A 114 0.28 -2.34 12.77
N ILE A 115 1.29 -1.47 12.66
CA ILE A 115 1.52 -0.63 11.49
C ILE A 115 1.72 -1.42 10.19
N ILE A 116 2.34 -2.60 10.24
CA ILE A 116 2.58 -3.45 9.06
C ILE A 116 1.27 -4.06 8.58
N GLU A 117 0.43 -4.54 9.51
CA GLU A 117 -0.91 -5.03 9.21
C GLU A 117 -1.77 -3.92 8.59
N LYS A 118 -1.79 -2.73 9.20
CA LYS A 118 -2.51 -1.56 8.65
C LYS A 118 -2.01 -1.20 7.25
N TYR A 119 -0.69 -1.22 7.05
CA TYR A 119 -0.07 -0.94 5.75
C TYR A 119 -0.50 -1.94 4.69
N ILE A 120 -0.41 -3.24 4.97
CA ILE A 120 -0.81 -4.30 4.01
C ILE A 120 -2.31 -4.19 3.71
N PHE A 121 -3.14 -3.99 4.73
CA PHE A 121 -4.58 -3.83 4.57
C PHE A 121 -4.90 -2.64 3.66
N TYR A 122 -4.36 -1.46 3.99
CA TYR A 122 -4.65 -0.25 3.23
C TYR A 122 -4.09 -0.32 1.80
N LYS A 123 -2.92 -0.92 1.60
CA LYS A 123 -2.38 -1.19 0.26
C LYS A 123 -3.33 -2.02 -0.61
N ARG A 124 -4.03 -2.99 -0.01
CA ARG A 124 -5.05 -3.80 -0.71
C ARG A 124 -6.29 -2.97 -1.04
N VAL A 125 -6.76 -2.15 -0.10
CA VAL A 125 -7.86 -1.18 -0.33
C VAL A 125 -7.52 -0.25 -1.50
N TYR A 126 -6.35 0.39 -1.45
CA TYR A 126 -5.89 1.31 -2.50
C TYR A 126 -5.83 0.63 -3.87
N LYS A 127 -5.23 -0.57 -3.94
CA LYS A 127 -5.12 -1.34 -5.19
C LYS A 127 -6.47 -1.69 -5.79
N ILE A 128 -7.47 -1.94 -4.95
CA ILE A 128 -8.84 -2.24 -5.37
C ILE A 128 -9.49 -0.97 -5.92
N ARG A 129 -9.42 0.15 -5.19
CA ARG A 129 -9.93 1.47 -5.60
C ARG A 129 -9.35 1.98 -6.90
N ASP A 130 -8.05 1.80 -7.11
CA ASP A 130 -7.35 2.27 -8.30
C ASP A 130 -7.73 1.48 -9.57
N LYS A 131 -8.17 0.22 -9.42
CA LYS A 131 -8.35 -0.69 -10.55
C LYS A 131 -9.79 -0.95 -10.95
N GLU A 132 -10.78 -0.77 -10.07
CA GLU A 132 -12.16 -1.16 -10.37
C GLU A 132 -13.18 -0.16 -9.83
N ASN A 133 -14.31 0.01 -10.53
CA ASN A 133 -15.42 0.88 -10.12
C ASN A 133 -16.47 0.15 -9.26
N SER A 134 -16.38 -1.17 -9.13
CA SER A 134 -17.34 -2.01 -8.39
C SER A 134 -16.70 -3.35 -8.01
N TYR A 135 -16.99 -3.85 -6.81
CA TYR A 135 -16.33 -5.02 -6.23
C TYR A 135 -17.35 -6.03 -5.73
N SER A 136 -17.23 -7.28 -6.19
CA SER A 136 -18.06 -8.39 -5.71
C SER A 136 -17.57 -8.92 -4.37
N LYS A 137 -18.48 -9.57 -3.62
CA LYS A 137 -18.18 -10.25 -2.36
C LYS A 137 -17.00 -11.22 -2.49
N ASP A 138 -17.01 -12.07 -3.51
CA ASP A 138 -15.97 -13.08 -3.77
C ASP A 138 -14.57 -12.46 -3.96
N LYS A 139 -14.49 -11.26 -4.57
CA LYS A 139 -13.21 -10.57 -4.74
C LYS A 139 -12.68 -10.04 -3.42
N ILE A 140 -13.55 -9.48 -2.57
CA ILE A 140 -13.15 -9.01 -1.24
C ILE A 140 -12.63 -10.19 -0.42
N GLU A 141 -13.34 -11.32 -0.44
CA GLU A 141 -12.91 -12.55 0.22
C GLU A 141 -11.53 -13.01 -0.29
N LEU A 142 -11.31 -13.03 -1.60
CA LEU A 142 -10.02 -13.40 -2.17
C LEU A 142 -8.88 -12.46 -1.78
N TYR A 143 -9.10 -11.15 -1.87
CA TYR A 143 -8.07 -10.13 -1.63
C TYR A 143 -7.77 -9.91 -0.15
N PHE A 144 -8.72 -10.20 0.73
CA PHE A 144 -8.60 -9.99 2.17
C PHE A 144 -8.72 -11.27 2.98
N LYS A 145 -8.48 -12.44 2.38
CA LYS A 145 -8.57 -13.75 3.06
C LYS A 145 -7.81 -13.85 4.38
N GLU A 146 -6.69 -13.13 4.54
CA GLU A 146 -5.92 -13.12 5.80
C GLU A 146 -6.51 -12.19 6.88
N TYR A 147 -7.45 -11.32 6.52
CA TYR A 147 -8.15 -10.40 7.42
C TYR A 147 -9.57 -10.84 7.75
N ILE A 148 -10.13 -11.76 6.96
CA ILE A 148 -11.47 -12.26 7.13
C ILE A 148 -11.42 -13.55 7.94
N LEU A 149 -12.36 -13.68 8.87
CA LEU A 149 -12.60 -14.94 9.57
C LEU A 149 -13.08 -15.99 8.56
N ASN A 150 -12.30 -17.05 8.36
CA ASN A 150 -12.79 -18.26 7.70
C ASN A 150 -13.83 -18.98 8.58
#